data_AF-A0A966F8U1-F1
#
_entry.id   AF-A0A966F8U1-F1
#
_cell.length_a   1.000
_cell.length_b   1.000
_cell.length_c   1.000
_cell.angle_alpha   90.00
_cell.angle_beta   90.00
_cell.angle_gamma   90.00
#
_symmetry.space_group_name_H-M   'P 1'
#
loop_
_entity.id
_entity.type
_entity.pdbx_description
1 polymer ?
#
loop_
_entity_poly.entity_id
_entity_poly.type
_entity_poly.pdbx_seq_one_letter_code
_entity_poly.pdbx_strand_id
1 'polypeptide(L)'
;MQLYEALSMHVTAWREDGYKHDEFPAIAEILEWARQPDVPAFRLRAPQLRALETCWYLRLVEQTPHIFDLYQKLFPKKKELLEAFGIPDEAFGRADYDMDALLGFIKTDADFVKEFHLETVRETLTLDYPSYILALAMGAGKTVLIGAIFATEFAMAQEYPDNGFVENALVFAPGKTIIESLRELAEMNYEAVLPPRMYKSFAATLKLTFTRDGDPDIPVTRGSSWNVIVTNTEKIRIQKETIRKSDMPTLFDMEKEDEAKAEIANLRLQAIASLPKLAIFSDEAHHTYGQKMDAGLKKVRKTVDYLHNPHSASEARQTHETQLVCVINTTGTPFFQRQPLRDVVIWYGLSEGIRDGILKEVAGNIYGI
;
A
#
# COMPACT_ATOMS: atom_id res chain seq x y z
N MET A 1 -2.09 23.81 0.53
CA MET A 1 -2.47 22.75 -0.44
C MET A 1 -1.66 21.51 -0.09
N GLN A 2 -2.32 20.36 0.07
CA GLN A 2 -1.70 19.08 0.38
C GLN A 2 -1.44 18.27 -0.90
N LEU A 3 -0.65 17.20 -0.81
CA LEU A 3 -0.28 16.36 -1.96
C LEU A 3 -1.50 15.81 -2.71
N TYR A 4 -2.45 15.19 -1.98
CA TYR A 4 -3.65 14.60 -2.59
C TYR A 4 -4.54 15.63 -3.30
N GLU A 5 -4.55 16.89 -2.85
CA GLU A 5 -5.32 17.97 -3.49
C GLU A 5 -4.68 18.35 -4.82
N ALA A 6 -3.36 18.52 -4.84
CA ALA A 6 -2.61 18.80 -6.06
C ALA A 6 -2.76 17.64 -7.07
N LEU A 7 -2.55 16.40 -6.62
CA LEU A 7 -2.73 15.21 -7.45
C LEU A 7 -4.14 15.11 -8.02
N SER A 8 -5.17 15.37 -7.22
CA SER A 8 -6.56 15.31 -7.69
C SER A 8 -6.80 16.23 -8.90
N MET A 9 -6.16 17.40 -8.97
CA MET A 9 -6.30 18.31 -10.12
C MET A 9 -5.71 17.68 -11.39
N HIS A 10 -4.53 17.06 -11.29
CA HIS A 10 -3.87 16.40 -12.41
C HIS A 10 -4.63 15.15 -12.88
N VAL A 11 -5.12 14.32 -11.95
CA VAL A 11 -5.92 13.13 -12.29
C VAL A 11 -7.24 13.53 -12.95
N THR A 12 -7.89 14.61 -12.49
CA THR A 12 -9.09 15.15 -13.15
C THR A 12 -8.79 15.62 -14.57
N ALA A 13 -7.69 16.35 -14.79
CA ALA A 13 -7.31 16.77 -16.13
C ALA A 13 -7.02 15.56 -17.06
N TRP A 14 -6.31 14.55 -16.57
CA TRP A 14 -6.04 13.31 -17.33
C TRP A 14 -7.32 12.55 -17.68
N ARG A 15 -8.28 12.51 -16.76
CA ARG A 15 -9.61 11.95 -17.00
C ARG A 15 -10.39 12.72 -18.05
N GLU A 16 -10.39 14.06 -17.98
CA GLU A 16 -11.11 14.91 -18.95
C GLU A 16 -10.53 14.78 -20.36
N ASP A 17 -9.24 14.45 -20.48
CA ASP A 17 -8.59 14.12 -21.74
C ASP A 17 -8.83 12.65 -22.19
N GLY A 18 -9.66 11.89 -21.46
CA GLY A 18 -10.03 10.51 -21.81
C GLY A 18 -8.96 9.47 -21.45
N TYR A 19 -8.17 9.71 -20.40
CA TYR A 19 -7.12 8.82 -19.90
C TYR A 19 -6.07 8.45 -20.95
N LYS A 20 -5.76 9.37 -21.88
CA LYS A 20 -4.80 9.10 -22.95
C LYS A 20 -3.44 8.67 -22.40
N HIS A 21 -2.90 7.63 -23.02
CA HIS A 21 -1.55 7.16 -22.81
C HIS A 21 -1.03 6.55 -24.11
N ASP A 22 0.11 7.02 -24.62
CA ASP A 22 0.59 6.66 -25.96
C ASP A 22 1.03 5.19 -26.04
N GLU A 23 1.73 4.70 -25.01
CA GLU A 23 2.28 3.33 -24.99
C GLU A 23 1.25 2.28 -24.53
N PHE A 24 0.27 2.70 -23.72
CA PHE A 24 -0.63 1.79 -23.01
C PHE A 24 -2.09 2.23 -23.13
N PRO A 25 -2.63 2.42 -24.35
CA PRO A 25 -3.95 3.00 -24.57
C PRO A 25 -5.10 2.16 -23.98
N ALA A 26 -4.90 0.87 -23.72
CA ALA A 26 -5.94 0.02 -23.16
C ALA A 26 -6.37 0.41 -21.74
N ILE A 27 -5.56 1.21 -21.02
CA ILE A 27 -5.98 1.73 -19.71
C ILE A 27 -7.23 2.62 -19.81
N ALA A 28 -7.36 3.39 -20.89
CA ALA A 28 -8.52 4.24 -21.11
C ALA A 28 -9.79 3.39 -21.26
N GLU A 29 -9.71 2.28 -22.00
CA GLU A 29 -10.82 1.33 -22.13
C GLU A 29 -11.24 0.75 -20.77
N ILE A 30 -10.28 0.35 -19.94
CA ILE A 30 -10.53 -0.18 -18.60
C ILE A 30 -11.22 0.87 -17.71
N LEU A 31 -10.68 2.09 -17.64
CA LEU A 31 -11.20 3.13 -16.75
C LEU A 31 -12.57 3.65 -17.20
N GLU A 32 -12.80 3.80 -18.50
CA GLU A 32 -14.13 4.14 -19.03
C GLU A 32 -15.15 3.03 -18.76
N TRP A 33 -14.76 1.76 -18.97
CA TRP A 33 -15.61 0.63 -18.62
C TRP A 33 -15.96 0.61 -17.13
N ALA A 34 -14.97 0.75 -16.24
CA ALA A 34 -15.19 0.74 -14.80
C ALA A 34 -16.11 1.87 -14.31
N ARG A 35 -16.12 3.02 -15.00
CA ARG A 35 -17.03 4.14 -14.70
C ARG A 35 -18.48 3.84 -15.05
N GLN A 36 -18.72 3.18 -16.17
CA GLN A 36 -20.06 2.88 -16.67
C GLN A 36 -20.14 1.47 -17.25
N PRO A 37 -20.00 0.42 -16.40
CA PRO A 37 -19.99 -0.94 -16.90
C PRO A 37 -21.40 -1.34 -17.31
N ASP A 38 -21.51 -2.05 -18.43
CA ASP A 38 -22.77 -2.61 -18.91
C ASP A 38 -23.11 -3.92 -18.19
N VAL A 39 -23.23 -3.82 -16.85
CA VAL A 39 -23.59 -4.93 -15.97
C VAL A 39 -24.65 -4.49 -14.94
N PRO A 40 -25.61 -5.37 -14.60
CA PRO A 40 -26.85 -4.96 -13.94
C PRO A 40 -26.79 -4.77 -12.41
N ALA A 41 -25.70 -5.12 -11.71
CA ALA A 41 -25.74 -5.25 -10.24
C ALA A 41 -24.66 -4.53 -9.44
N PHE A 42 -23.39 -4.56 -9.88
CA PHE A 42 -22.27 -4.03 -9.11
C PHE A 42 -21.51 -2.98 -9.92
N ARG A 43 -21.14 -1.88 -9.26
CA ARG A 43 -20.32 -0.81 -9.83
C ARG A 43 -19.41 -0.25 -8.75
N LEU A 44 -18.21 0.17 -9.15
CA LEU A 44 -17.35 0.94 -8.27
C LEU A 44 -18.03 2.27 -7.93
N ARG A 45 -18.03 2.63 -6.65
CA ARG A 45 -18.51 3.92 -6.16
C ARG A 45 -17.54 5.02 -6.59
N ALA A 46 -18.02 6.25 -6.69
CA ALA A 46 -17.21 7.42 -7.04
C ALA A 46 -15.85 7.52 -6.31
N PRO A 47 -15.74 7.33 -4.97
CA PRO A 47 -14.44 7.37 -4.31
C PRO A 47 -13.49 6.22 -4.68
N GLN A 48 -14.04 5.03 -5.00
CA GLN A 48 -13.25 3.89 -5.44
C GLN A 48 -12.71 4.14 -6.86
N LEU A 49 -13.54 4.70 -7.76
CA LEU A 49 -13.11 5.12 -9.09
C LEU A 49 -12.02 6.19 -9.02
N ARG A 50 -12.23 7.24 -8.20
CA ARG A 50 -11.23 8.30 -7.98
C ARG A 50 -9.88 7.73 -7.54
N ALA A 51 -9.92 6.76 -6.62
CA ALA A 51 -8.72 6.10 -6.14
C ALA A 51 -8.05 5.21 -7.22
N LEU A 52 -8.83 4.43 -7.96
CA LEU A 52 -8.33 3.60 -9.06
C LEU A 52 -7.66 4.46 -10.16
N GLU A 53 -8.30 5.56 -10.56
CA GLU A 53 -7.74 6.50 -11.54
C GLU A 53 -6.45 7.14 -11.03
N THR A 54 -6.38 7.47 -9.73
CA THR A 54 -5.17 8.04 -9.15
C THR A 54 -4.04 7.01 -9.11
N CYS A 55 -4.33 5.75 -8.77
CA CYS A 55 -3.35 4.68 -8.87
C CYS A 55 -2.81 4.56 -10.30
N TRP A 56 -3.67 4.57 -11.31
CA TRP A 56 -3.23 4.46 -12.71
C TRP A 56 -2.48 5.68 -13.22
N TYR A 57 -2.88 6.89 -12.80
CA TYR A 57 -2.11 8.10 -13.07
C TYR A 57 -0.70 8.01 -12.48
N LEU A 58 -0.59 7.57 -11.21
CA LEU A 58 0.71 7.37 -10.57
C LEU A 58 1.55 6.29 -11.27
N ARG A 59 0.92 5.18 -11.67
CA ARG A 59 1.60 4.04 -12.29
C ARG A 59 2.11 4.36 -13.70
N LEU A 60 1.29 5.01 -14.52
CA LEU A 60 1.59 5.24 -15.94
C LEU A 60 2.15 6.64 -16.20
N VAL A 61 1.44 7.69 -15.77
CA VAL A 61 1.80 9.08 -16.08
C VAL A 61 2.99 9.55 -15.26
N GLU A 62 3.01 9.22 -13.97
CA GLU A 62 4.11 9.56 -13.07
C GLU A 62 5.21 8.46 -13.00
N GLN A 63 4.99 7.33 -13.68
CA GLN A 63 5.95 6.22 -13.76
C GLN A 63 6.33 5.61 -12.40
N THR A 64 5.35 5.49 -11.50
CA THR A 64 5.48 4.86 -10.18
C THR A 64 6.55 5.51 -9.28
N PRO A 65 6.43 6.82 -9.01
CA PRO A 65 7.46 7.59 -8.32
C PRO A 65 7.51 7.30 -6.81
N HIS A 66 8.63 7.64 -6.17
CA HIS A 66 8.60 7.81 -4.71
C HIS A 66 7.77 9.05 -4.35
N ILE A 67 7.16 9.03 -3.17
CA ILE A 67 6.31 10.14 -2.70
C ILE A 67 7.07 11.47 -2.67
N PHE A 68 8.34 11.46 -2.26
CA PHE A 68 9.11 12.71 -2.21
C PHE A 68 9.38 13.29 -3.61
N ASP A 69 9.57 12.45 -4.62
CA ASP A 69 9.72 12.91 -6.02
C ASP A 69 8.43 13.59 -6.51
N LEU A 70 7.26 13.06 -6.14
CA LEU A 70 5.97 13.72 -6.40
C LEU A 70 5.87 15.07 -5.72
N TYR A 71 6.28 15.17 -4.46
CA TYR A 71 6.32 16.45 -3.74
C TYR A 71 7.22 17.45 -4.46
N GLN A 72 8.43 17.06 -4.87
CA GLN A 72 9.34 17.94 -5.61
C GLN A 72 8.77 18.38 -6.96
N LYS A 73 8.10 17.49 -7.68
CA LYS A 73 7.47 17.78 -8.98
C LYS A 73 6.28 18.72 -8.85
N LEU A 74 5.38 18.46 -7.90
CA LEU A 74 4.11 19.19 -7.74
C LEU A 74 4.27 20.50 -6.97
N PHE A 75 5.32 20.66 -6.17
CA PHE A 75 5.62 21.86 -5.39
C PHE A 75 7.03 22.38 -5.73
N PRO A 76 7.23 22.98 -6.92
CA PRO A 76 8.58 23.38 -7.37
C PRO A 76 9.19 24.52 -6.56
N LYS A 77 8.37 25.30 -5.84
CA LYS A 77 8.88 26.35 -4.94
C LYS A 77 9.20 25.76 -3.57
N LYS A 78 10.44 25.96 -3.10
CA LYS A 78 10.92 25.46 -1.80
C LYS A 78 9.95 25.73 -0.64
N LYS A 79 9.42 26.95 -0.54
CA LYS A 79 8.47 27.30 0.53
C LYS A 79 7.19 26.46 0.48
N GLU A 80 6.62 26.28 -0.71
CA GLU A 80 5.40 25.48 -0.92
C GLU A 80 5.67 23.99 -0.66
N LEU A 81 6.85 23.50 -1.05
CA LEU A 81 7.31 22.14 -0.78
C LEU A 81 7.41 21.86 0.73
N LEU A 82 8.11 22.72 1.48
CA LEU A 82 8.29 22.56 2.92
C LEU A 82 6.93 22.61 3.64
N GLU A 83 6.06 23.55 3.26
CA GLU A 83 4.71 23.67 3.82
C GLU A 83 3.85 22.43 3.53
N ALA A 84 3.81 21.97 2.27
CA ALA A 84 3.01 20.82 1.86
C ALA A 84 3.53 19.51 2.47
N PHE A 85 4.86 19.37 2.62
CA PHE A 85 5.49 18.20 3.21
C PHE A 85 5.46 18.24 4.75
N GLY A 86 5.10 19.38 5.34
CA GLY A 86 4.94 19.55 6.78
C GLY A 86 6.25 19.75 7.53
N ILE A 87 7.24 20.38 6.89
CA ILE A 87 8.49 20.79 7.51
C ILE A 87 8.36 22.25 7.96
N PRO A 88 8.53 22.55 9.26
CA PRO A 88 8.45 23.91 9.78
C PRO A 88 9.66 24.76 9.36
N ASP A 89 9.49 26.09 9.25
CA ASP A 89 10.55 27.01 8.83
C ASP A 89 11.72 27.01 9.83
N GLU A 90 11.44 26.80 11.12
CA GLU A 90 12.45 26.69 12.17
C GLU A 90 13.39 25.49 11.95
N ALA A 91 12.87 24.36 11.47
CA ALA A 91 13.70 23.20 11.12
C ALA A 91 14.62 23.52 9.94
N PHE A 92 14.12 24.26 8.95
CA PHE A 92 14.91 24.67 7.80
C PHE A 92 15.98 25.71 8.16
N GLY A 93 15.65 26.65 9.06
CA GLY A 93 16.62 27.59 9.63
C GLY A 93 17.71 26.89 10.45
N ARG A 94 17.38 25.80 11.16
CA ARG A 94 18.38 24.97 11.86
C ARG A 94 19.34 24.24 10.92
N ALA A 95 18.92 24.03 9.67
CA ALA A 95 19.73 23.51 8.59
C ALA A 95 20.36 24.62 7.72
N ASP A 96 20.46 25.85 8.24
CA ASP A 96 21.03 27.02 7.53
C ASP A 96 20.36 27.29 6.16
N TYR A 97 19.07 26.96 6.03
CA TYR A 97 18.31 27.04 4.78
C TYR A 97 18.90 26.20 3.63
N ASP A 98 19.64 25.14 3.96
CA ASP A 98 20.18 24.16 3.03
C ASP A 98 19.32 22.89 3.01
N MET A 99 18.89 22.50 1.80
CA MET A 99 17.97 21.37 1.63
C MET A 99 18.67 20.02 1.88
N ASP A 100 19.92 19.88 1.48
CA ASP A 100 20.65 18.63 1.64
C ASP A 100 20.99 18.39 3.11
N ALA A 101 21.38 19.44 3.83
CA ALA A 101 21.57 19.42 5.28
C ALA A 101 20.26 19.07 6.01
N LEU A 102 19.15 19.70 5.64
CA LEU A 102 17.83 19.42 6.21
C LEU A 102 17.43 17.95 6.02
N LEU A 103 17.52 17.43 4.79
CA LEU A 103 17.21 16.04 4.49
C LEU A 103 18.16 15.08 5.22
N GLY A 104 19.44 15.44 5.36
CA GLY A 104 20.42 14.73 6.17
C GLY A 104 19.96 14.61 7.63
N PHE A 105 19.64 15.73 8.28
CA PHE A 105 19.15 15.75 9.66
C PHE A 105 17.89 14.91 9.84
N ILE A 106 16.89 15.04 8.96
CA ILE A 106 15.65 14.27 9.06
C ILE A 106 15.91 12.76 8.98
N LYS A 107 16.85 12.33 8.13
CA LYS A 107 17.17 10.90 7.94
C LYS A 107 17.97 10.33 9.10
N THR A 108 18.92 11.08 9.67
CA THR A 108 19.92 10.53 10.60
C THR A 108 19.75 10.96 12.05
N ASP A 109 19.20 12.14 12.33
CA ASP A 109 19.12 12.71 13.67
C ASP A 109 17.74 12.49 14.30
N ALA A 110 17.68 11.59 15.30
CA ALA A 110 16.44 11.27 15.99
C ALA A 110 15.95 12.41 16.91
N ASP A 111 16.87 13.20 17.47
CA ASP A 111 16.52 14.31 18.36
C ASP A 111 15.96 15.47 17.55
N PHE A 112 16.57 15.78 16.40
CA PHE A 112 16.04 16.76 15.43
C PHE A 112 14.61 16.40 14.98
N VAL A 113 14.38 15.14 14.60
CA VAL A 113 13.07 14.66 14.16
C VAL A 113 12.03 14.79 15.27
N LYS A 114 12.40 14.47 16.51
CA LYS A 114 11.52 14.58 17.68
C LYS A 114 11.24 16.03 18.05
N GLU A 115 12.24 16.91 17.98
CA GLU A 115 12.13 18.35 18.26
C GLU A 115 11.12 19.01 17.33
N PHE A 116 11.20 18.71 16.03
CA PHE A 116 10.36 19.33 15.00
C PHE A 116 9.14 18.50 14.59
N HIS A 117 8.85 17.39 15.28
CA HIS A 117 7.72 16.50 15.00
C HIS A 117 7.68 15.98 13.55
N LEU A 118 8.82 15.51 13.05
CA LEU A 118 9.04 15.08 11.66
C LEU A 118 8.99 13.56 11.48
N GLU A 119 8.36 12.81 12.38
CA GLU A 119 8.33 11.34 12.32
C GLU A 119 7.70 10.83 11.03
N THR A 120 6.57 11.43 10.61
CA THR A 120 5.88 11.08 9.36
C THR A 120 6.69 11.46 8.12
N VAL A 121 7.42 12.58 8.17
CA VAL A 121 8.30 13.05 7.10
C VAL A 121 9.50 12.11 6.95
N ARG A 122 10.12 11.73 8.06
CA ARG A 122 11.24 10.77 8.08
C ARG A 122 10.82 9.43 7.52
N GLU A 123 9.65 8.91 7.92
CA GLU A 123 9.16 7.64 7.39
C GLU A 123 9.11 7.70 5.86
N THR A 124 8.42 8.68 5.28
CA THR A 124 8.34 8.89 3.83
C THR A 124 9.71 9.02 3.14
N LEU A 125 10.65 9.77 3.73
CA LEU A 125 11.99 9.99 3.16
C LEU A 125 12.92 8.77 3.22
N THR A 126 12.57 7.77 4.02
CA THR A 126 13.38 6.55 4.25
C THR A 126 12.76 5.31 3.61
N LEU A 127 11.73 5.50 2.78
CA LEU A 127 11.14 4.45 1.95
C LEU A 127 12.02 4.18 0.71
N ASP A 128 12.62 2.99 0.65
CA ASP A 128 13.41 2.52 -0.50
C ASP A 128 12.51 2.03 -1.67
N TYR A 129 11.19 2.18 -1.56
CA TYR A 129 10.22 1.76 -2.58
C TYR A 129 9.00 2.70 -2.67
N PRO A 130 8.29 2.73 -3.81
CA PRO A 130 7.02 3.43 -3.95
C PRO A 130 5.96 2.86 -3.01
N SER A 131 5.39 3.73 -2.17
CA SER A 131 4.36 3.38 -1.20
C SER A 131 3.31 4.48 -1.15
N TYR A 132 2.07 4.14 -1.44
CA TYR A 132 0.96 5.09 -1.55
C TYR A 132 -0.09 4.82 -0.47
N ILE A 133 -0.69 5.87 0.09
CA ILE A 133 -1.83 5.76 1.01
C ILE A 133 -3.10 6.25 0.33
N LEU A 134 -4.08 5.35 0.21
CA LEU A 134 -5.45 5.61 -0.19
C LEU A 134 -6.31 5.74 1.07
N ALA A 135 -6.53 6.97 1.51
CA ALA A 135 -7.31 7.26 2.72
C ALA A 135 -8.81 7.32 2.38
N LEU A 136 -9.53 6.22 2.60
CA LEU A 136 -10.98 6.14 2.36
C LEU A 136 -11.69 5.79 3.67
N ALA A 137 -12.72 6.56 4.01
CA ALA A 137 -13.55 6.36 5.19
C ALA A 137 -14.03 4.90 5.35
N MET A 138 -14.21 4.46 6.60
CA MET A 138 -14.75 3.13 6.90
C MET A 138 -16.11 2.93 6.22
N GLY A 139 -16.30 1.78 5.57
CA GLY A 139 -17.51 1.50 4.79
C GLY A 139 -17.50 2.02 3.34
N ALA A 140 -16.47 2.77 2.91
CA ALA A 140 -16.33 3.23 1.52
C ALA A 140 -15.90 2.12 0.52
N GLY A 141 -15.64 0.90 1.00
CA GLY A 141 -15.31 -0.27 0.17
C GLY A 141 -13.84 -0.37 -0.23
N LYS A 142 -12.93 -0.31 0.76
CA LYS A 142 -11.47 -0.43 0.53
C LYS A 142 -11.06 -1.78 -0.05
N THR A 143 -11.65 -2.88 0.43
CA THR A 143 -11.39 -4.23 -0.09
C THR A 143 -11.73 -4.35 -1.57
N VAL A 144 -12.92 -3.87 -1.96
CA VAL A 144 -13.34 -3.80 -3.37
C VAL A 144 -12.37 -2.97 -4.22
N LEU A 145 -11.86 -1.86 -3.68
CA LEU A 145 -10.86 -1.04 -4.36
C LEU A 145 -9.55 -1.80 -4.57
N ILE A 146 -9.05 -2.53 -3.57
CA ILE A 146 -7.88 -3.41 -3.71
C ILE A 146 -8.11 -4.43 -4.84
N GLY A 147 -9.29 -5.07 -4.83
CA GLY A 147 -9.74 -5.97 -5.90
C GLY A 147 -9.68 -5.35 -7.29
N ALA A 148 -10.23 -4.14 -7.42
CA ALA A 148 -10.20 -3.41 -8.68
C ALA A 148 -8.76 -3.12 -9.14
N ILE A 149 -7.90 -2.65 -8.25
CA ILE A 149 -6.52 -2.30 -8.59
C ILE A 149 -5.76 -3.52 -9.12
N PHE A 150 -5.69 -4.63 -8.38
CA PHE A 150 -4.93 -5.78 -8.87
C PHE A 150 -5.57 -6.40 -10.12
N ALA A 151 -6.91 -6.36 -10.25
CA ALA A 151 -7.58 -6.89 -11.43
C ALA A 151 -7.21 -6.11 -12.68
N THR A 152 -7.23 -4.78 -12.59
CA THR A 152 -6.78 -3.91 -13.69
C THR A 152 -5.29 -4.07 -13.98
N GLU A 153 -4.43 -4.20 -12.96
CA GLU A 153 -3.01 -4.42 -13.19
C GLU A 153 -2.74 -5.75 -13.88
N PHE A 154 -3.44 -6.83 -13.48
CA PHE A 154 -3.29 -8.13 -14.12
C PHE A 154 -3.76 -8.10 -15.58
N ALA A 155 -4.88 -7.41 -15.84
CA ALA A 155 -5.36 -7.22 -17.20
C ALA A 155 -4.35 -6.44 -18.07
N MET A 156 -3.72 -5.39 -17.52
CA MET A 156 -2.67 -4.63 -18.21
C MET A 156 -1.41 -5.46 -18.42
N ALA A 157 -1.02 -6.30 -17.47
CA ALA A 157 0.10 -7.23 -17.61
C ALA A 157 -0.15 -8.30 -18.69
N GLN A 158 -1.40 -8.74 -18.85
CA GLN A 158 -1.80 -9.68 -19.91
C GLN A 158 -1.86 -9.01 -21.29
N GLU A 159 -2.34 -7.77 -21.35
CA GLU A 159 -2.41 -6.97 -22.58
C GLU A 159 -1.02 -6.55 -23.07
N TYR A 160 -0.14 -6.17 -22.13
CA TYR A 160 1.21 -5.66 -22.39
C TYR A 160 2.27 -6.46 -21.60
N PRO A 161 2.58 -7.70 -22.03
CA PRO A 161 3.60 -8.52 -21.38
C PRO A 161 4.95 -7.77 -21.25
N ASP A 162 5.69 -8.05 -20.17
CA ASP A 162 7.03 -7.53 -19.91
C ASP A 162 7.16 -6.02 -19.61
N ASN A 163 6.07 -5.26 -19.49
CA ASN A 163 6.07 -3.81 -19.24
C ASN A 163 5.98 -3.41 -17.75
N GLY A 164 6.49 -4.23 -16.83
CA GLY A 164 6.55 -3.87 -15.40
C GLY A 164 5.20 -3.75 -14.66
N PHE A 165 4.13 -4.28 -15.23
CA PHE A 165 2.82 -4.39 -14.57
C PHE A 165 2.81 -5.48 -13.50
N VAL A 166 1.92 -5.36 -12.52
CA VAL A 166 1.82 -6.32 -11.42
C VAL A 166 1.30 -7.66 -11.94
N GLU A 167 1.96 -8.75 -11.55
CA GLU A 167 1.52 -10.12 -11.85
C GLU A 167 1.19 -10.91 -10.58
N ASN A 168 1.60 -10.44 -9.42
CA ASN A 168 1.29 -11.06 -8.13
C ASN A 168 0.91 -10.02 -7.10
N ALA A 169 -0.03 -10.33 -6.22
CA ALA A 169 -0.47 -9.43 -5.16
C ALA A 169 -0.40 -10.13 -3.80
N LEU A 170 0.18 -9.44 -2.81
CA LEU A 170 0.04 -9.80 -1.41
C LEU A 170 -0.97 -8.83 -0.78
N VAL A 171 -2.10 -9.34 -0.31
CA VAL A 171 -3.11 -8.56 0.43
C VAL A 171 -3.08 -8.98 1.90
N PHE A 172 -2.87 -8.03 2.80
CA PHE A 172 -2.91 -8.32 4.23
C PHE A 172 -3.57 -7.23 5.07
N ALA A 173 -4.05 -7.65 6.22
CA ALA A 173 -4.66 -6.77 7.21
C ALA A 173 -4.31 -7.26 8.64
N PRO A 174 -4.40 -6.40 9.67
CA PRO A 174 -4.17 -6.80 11.06
C PRO A 174 -5.31 -7.67 11.61
N GLY A 175 -4.98 -8.68 12.41
CA GLY A 175 -5.98 -9.50 13.11
C GLY A 175 -6.69 -10.56 12.24
N LYS A 176 -7.32 -11.53 12.91
CA LYS A 176 -7.96 -12.69 12.24
C LYS A 176 -9.33 -12.36 11.63
N THR A 177 -10.07 -11.42 12.23
CA THR A 177 -11.43 -11.05 11.83
C THR A 177 -11.51 -10.41 10.44
N ILE A 178 -10.40 -9.84 9.94
CA ILE A 178 -10.37 -9.15 8.65
C ILE A 178 -10.18 -10.11 7.46
N ILE A 179 -9.65 -11.32 7.68
CA ILE A 179 -9.54 -12.32 6.60
C ILE A 179 -10.93 -12.67 6.05
N GLU A 180 -11.96 -12.70 6.90
CA GLU A 180 -13.35 -12.91 6.46
C GLU A 180 -13.87 -11.74 5.62
N SER A 181 -13.54 -10.49 5.98
CA SER A 181 -13.86 -9.32 5.15
C SER A 181 -13.12 -9.35 3.82
N LEU A 182 -11.88 -9.85 3.78
CA LEU A 182 -11.12 -10.01 2.54
C LEU A 182 -11.63 -11.15 1.65
N ARG A 183 -12.54 -12.03 2.13
CA ARG A 183 -13.24 -12.99 1.27
C ARG A 183 -14.13 -12.31 0.23
N GLU A 184 -14.51 -11.05 0.44
CA GLU A 184 -15.18 -10.22 -0.56
C GLU A 184 -14.41 -10.20 -1.89
N LEU A 185 -13.08 -10.34 -1.88
CA LEU A 185 -12.26 -10.46 -3.10
C LEU A 185 -12.60 -11.71 -3.94
N ALA A 186 -13.08 -12.80 -3.32
CA ALA A 186 -13.48 -14.00 -4.05
C ALA A 186 -14.85 -13.85 -4.72
N GLU A 187 -15.72 -13.00 -4.15
CA GLU A 187 -17.11 -12.80 -4.58
C GLU A 187 -17.30 -11.54 -5.43
N MET A 188 -16.23 -10.76 -5.62
CA MET A 188 -16.26 -9.52 -6.36
C MET A 188 -16.61 -9.73 -7.84
N ASN A 189 -17.54 -8.93 -8.36
CA ASN A 189 -17.91 -8.93 -9.78
C ASN A 189 -16.86 -8.18 -10.63
N TYR A 190 -15.72 -8.82 -10.89
CA TYR A 190 -14.62 -8.23 -11.67
C TYR A 190 -15.00 -7.82 -13.11
N GLU A 191 -16.06 -8.39 -13.67
CA GLU A 191 -16.63 -7.97 -14.97
C GLU A 191 -17.17 -6.53 -14.95
N ALA A 192 -17.44 -5.95 -13.78
CA ALA A 192 -17.80 -4.54 -13.65
C ALA A 192 -16.58 -3.61 -13.64
N VAL A 193 -15.37 -4.17 -13.52
CA VAL A 193 -14.11 -3.41 -13.50
C VAL A 193 -13.37 -3.59 -14.81
N LEU A 194 -13.38 -4.80 -15.37
CA LEU A 194 -12.66 -5.14 -16.59
C LEU A 194 -13.61 -5.25 -17.78
N PRO A 195 -13.24 -4.69 -18.96
CA PRO A 195 -14.04 -4.85 -20.17
C PRO A 195 -14.13 -6.33 -20.57
N PRO A 196 -15.20 -6.76 -21.27
CA PRO A 196 -15.47 -8.18 -21.53
C PRO A 196 -14.33 -8.94 -22.22
N ARG A 197 -13.53 -8.25 -23.04
CA ARG A 197 -12.37 -8.85 -23.74
C ARG A 197 -11.23 -9.20 -22.80
N MET A 198 -11.05 -8.44 -21.72
CA MET A 198 -9.99 -8.65 -20.73
C MET A 198 -10.46 -9.54 -19.57
N TYR A 199 -11.72 -9.40 -19.16
CA TYR A 199 -12.28 -10.14 -18.03
C TYR A 199 -12.10 -11.65 -18.16
N LYS A 200 -12.36 -12.23 -19.34
CA LYS A 200 -12.26 -13.68 -19.54
C LYS A 200 -10.85 -14.23 -19.30
N SER A 201 -9.83 -13.50 -19.76
CA SER A 201 -8.43 -13.90 -19.58
C SER A 201 -8.04 -13.81 -18.10
N PHE A 202 -8.35 -12.67 -17.48
CA PHE A 202 -8.13 -12.44 -16.05
C PHE A 202 -8.78 -13.51 -15.18
N ALA A 203 -10.08 -13.77 -15.39
CA ALA A 203 -10.85 -14.71 -14.58
C ALA A 203 -10.35 -16.16 -14.72
N ALA A 204 -9.82 -16.53 -15.89
CA ALA A 204 -9.25 -17.86 -16.11
C ALA A 204 -7.88 -18.07 -15.44
N THR A 205 -7.14 -17.00 -15.15
CA THR A 205 -5.78 -17.07 -14.60
C THR A 205 -5.67 -16.76 -13.12
N LEU A 206 -6.63 -16.03 -12.55
CA LEU A 206 -6.59 -15.58 -11.16
C LEU A 206 -6.50 -16.77 -10.18
N LYS A 207 -5.44 -16.82 -9.39
CA LYS A 207 -5.25 -17.78 -8.30
C LYS A 207 -5.34 -17.05 -6.96
N LEU A 208 -6.51 -17.10 -6.34
CA LEU A 208 -6.75 -16.47 -5.04
C LEU A 208 -6.47 -17.47 -3.90
N THR A 209 -5.47 -17.19 -3.08
CA THR A 209 -5.00 -18.08 -2.00
C THR A 209 -5.18 -17.40 -0.64
N PHE A 210 -6.07 -17.96 0.20
CA PHE A 210 -6.23 -17.53 1.59
C PHE A 210 -5.39 -18.43 2.50
N THR A 211 -4.45 -17.83 3.23
CA THR A 211 -3.59 -18.56 4.17
C THR A 211 -4.38 -19.09 5.37
N ARG A 212 -4.14 -20.34 5.77
CA ARG A 212 -4.79 -20.94 6.95
C ARG A 212 -3.87 -20.89 8.16
N ASP A 213 -4.46 -21.05 9.33
CA ASP A 213 -3.68 -21.17 10.58
C ASP A 213 -2.99 -22.53 10.60
N GLY A 214 -1.70 -22.55 10.95
CA GLY A 214 -0.90 -23.78 11.05
C GLY A 214 -0.16 -24.20 9.76
N ASP A 215 -0.49 -23.63 8.59
CA ASP A 215 0.19 -23.99 7.33
C ASP A 215 1.66 -23.54 7.36
N PRO A 216 2.65 -24.44 7.21
CA PRO A 216 4.07 -24.08 7.31
C PRO A 216 4.58 -23.26 6.12
N ASP A 217 3.88 -23.29 4.98
CA ASP A 217 4.21 -22.55 3.75
C ASP A 217 2.93 -22.01 3.10
N ILE A 218 3.08 -21.17 2.07
CA ILE A 218 1.99 -20.71 1.22
C ILE A 218 1.95 -21.60 -0.03
N PRO A 219 0.80 -22.18 -0.42
CA PRO A 219 0.70 -23.12 -1.53
C PRO A 219 0.74 -22.40 -2.89
N VAL A 220 1.85 -21.72 -3.18
CA VAL A 220 2.13 -21.05 -4.45
C VAL A 220 3.35 -21.66 -5.11
N THR A 221 3.31 -21.78 -6.43
CA THR A 221 4.49 -22.17 -7.20
C THR A 221 5.48 -21.00 -7.21
N ARG A 222 6.72 -21.25 -6.79
CA ARG A 222 7.79 -20.25 -6.79
C ARG A 222 8.00 -19.70 -8.21
N GLY A 223 8.19 -18.39 -8.33
CA GLY A 223 8.36 -17.74 -9.64
C GLY A 223 7.11 -17.69 -10.52
N SER A 224 5.95 -18.15 -10.05
CA SER A 224 4.73 -18.14 -10.86
C SER A 224 4.00 -16.80 -10.82
N SER A 225 3.14 -16.57 -11.82
CA SER A 225 2.31 -15.38 -11.97
C SER A 225 0.84 -15.65 -11.62
N TRP A 226 0.10 -14.55 -11.46
CA TRP A 226 -1.34 -14.45 -11.26
C TRP A 226 -1.83 -14.91 -9.88
N ASN A 227 -0.95 -14.85 -8.87
CA ASN A 227 -1.30 -15.19 -7.50
C ASN A 227 -1.76 -13.96 -6.73
N VAL A 228 -2.91 -14.06 -6.07
CA VAL A 228 -3.34 -13.11 -5.05
C VAL A 228 -3.35 -13.83 -3.72
N ILE A 229 -2.38 -13.51 -2.87
CA ILE A 229 -2.20 -14.12 -1.56
C ILE A 229 -2.87 -13.23 -0.53
N VAL A 230 -3.86 -13.77 0.17
CA VAL A 230 -4.58 -13.09 1.25
C VAL A 230 -4.15 -13.68 2.59
N THR A 231 -3.64 -12.82 3.47
CA THR A 231 -3.12 -13.21 4.78
C THR A 231 -3.39 -12.16 5.85
N ASN A 232 -3.14 -12.50 7.11
CA ASN A 232 -3.03 -11.49 8.15
C ASN A 232 -1.56 -11.10 8.37
N THR A 233 -1.38 -9.94 9.01
CA THR A 233 -0.08 -9.43 9.41
C THR A 233 0.70 -10.44 10.25
N GLU A 234 0.05 -11.14 11.18
CA GLU A 234 0.71 -12.05 12.12
C GLU A 234 1.40 -13.23 11.42
N LYS A 235 0.87 -13.70 10.30
CA LYS A 235 1.39 -14.85 9.54
C LYS A 235 2.63 -14.55 8.72
N ILE A 236 2.84 -13.29 8.32
CA ILE A 236 3.95 -12.83 7.47
C ILE A 236 4.92 -11.92 8.20
N ARG A 237 4.68 -11.65 9.48
CA ARG A 237 5.55 -10.80 10.30
C ARG A 237 6.90 -11.49 10.48
N ILE A 238 7.99 -10.81 10.13
CA ILE A 238 9.34 -11.27 10.50
C ILE A 238 9.40 -11.36 12.02
N GLN A 239 9.51 -12.58 12.53
CA GLN A 239 9.84 -12.82 13.94
C GLN A 239 11.36 -12.66 14.04
N LYS A 240 11.85 -11.95 15.07
CA LYS A 240 13.30 -11.80 15.24
C LYS A 240 13.91 -13.21 15.25
N GLU A 241 15.04 -13.38 14.57
CA GLU A 241 16.01 -14.39 14.97
C GLU A 241 16.19 -14.26 16.48
N THR A 242 15.88 -15.32 17.21
CA THR A 242 16.35 -15.53 18.57
C THR A 242 17.87 -15.70 18.49
N ILE A 243 18.60 -14.62 18.19
CA ILE A 243 20.03 -14.57 18.44
C ILE A 243 20.19 -14.57 19.95
N ARG A 244 20.53 -15.77 20.43
CA ARG A 244 20.97 -16.18 21.75
C ARG A 244 21.60 -15.03 22.53
N LYS A 245 20.96 -14.62 23.63
CA LYS A 245 21.72 -14.12 24.78
C LYS A 245 22.35 -15.36 25.39
N SER A 246 23.65 -15.53 25.20
CA SER A 246 24.45 -16.50 25.95
C SER A 246 24.09 -16.44 27.45
N ASP A 247 24.00 -17.61 28.09
CA ASP A 247 24.07 -17.82 29.54
C ASP A 247 22.87 -17.40 30.42
N MET A 248 21.76 -18.12 30.38
CA MET A 248 20.95 -18.36 31.60
C MET A 248 20.21 -19.71 31.51
N PRO A 249 20.44 -20.66 32.45
CA PRO A 249 19.87 -21.99 32.38
C PRO A 249 18.43 -22.03 32.90
N THR A 250 17.68 -22.98 32.33
CA THR A 250 16.30 -23.43 32.65
C THR A 250 15.17 -22.68 31.94
N LEU A 251 14.64 -23.30 30.87
CA LEU A 251 13.21 -23.41 30.48
C LEU A 251 13.11 -24.18 29.13
N PHE A 252 13.11 -25.52 29.17
CA PHE A 252 13.39 -26.40 28.02
C PHE A 252 12.22 -26.72 27.05
N ASP A 253 11.06 -26.05 27.15
CA ASP A 253 9.93 -26.31 26.22
C ASP A 253 9.47 -25.10 25.39
N MET A 254 9.76 -23.86 25.81
CA MET A 254 9.33 -22.66 25.06
C MET A 254 10.25 -22.30 23.89
N GLU A 255 11.55 -22.63 23.97
CA GLU A 255 12.54 -22.25 22.93
C GLU A 255 12.32 -22.99 21.61
N LYS A 256 11.91 -24.27 21.64
CA LYS A 256 11.67 -25.05 20.42
C LYS A 256 10.44 -24.57 19.64
N GLU A 257 9.41 -24.09 20.33
CA GLU A 257 8.23 -23.52 19.67
C GLU A 257 8.54 -22.19 18.99
N ASP A 258 9.34 -21.33 19.64
CA ASP A 258 9.66 -20.01 19.10
C ASP A 258 10.63 -20.11 17.91
N GLU A 259 11.60 -21.03 17.94
CA GLU A 259 12.46 -21.34 16.79
C GLU A 259 11.64 -21.89 15.61
N ALA A 260 10.72 -22.84 15.85
CA ALA A 260 9.85 -23.38 14.80
C ALA A 260 8.91 -22.31 14.21
N LYS A 261 8.37 -21.40 15.03
CA LYS A 261 7.54 -20.27 14.58
C LYS A 261 8.34 -19.28 13.72
N ALA A 262 9.61 -19.04 14.03
CA ALA A 262 10.49 -18.19 13.25
C ALA A 262 10.88 -18.82 11.89
N GLU A 263 11.18 -20.13 11.87
CA GLU A 263 11.50 -20.87 10.63
C GLU A 263 10.29 -20.93 9.67
N ILE A 264 9.08 -21.14 10.20
CA ILE A 264 7.82 -21.13 9.42
C ILE A 264 7.52 -19.73 8.85
N ALA A 265 7.70 -18.67 9.63
CA ALA A 265 7.54 -17.30 9.14
C ALA A 265 8.53 -17.00 7.99
N ASN A 266 9.72 -17.60 8.04
CA ASN A 266 10.72 -17.50 6.99
C ASN A 266 10.25 -18.20 5.69
N LEU A 267 9.68 -19.40 5.77
CA LEU A 267 9.20 -20.13 4.57
C LEU A 267 8.08 -19.38 3.82
N ARG A 268 7.09 -18.83 4.54
CA ARG A 268 6.00 -18.05 3.93
C ARG A 268 6.51 -16.75 3.30
N LEU A 269 7.50 -16.10 3.90
CA LEU A 269 8.10 -14.89 3.34
C LEU A 269 8.96 -15.20 2.13
N GLN A 270 9.71 -16.29 2.15
CA GLN A 270 10.39 -16.82 0.96
C GLN A 270 9.38 -17.18 -0.14
N ALA A 271 8.22 -17.74 0.25
CA ALA A 271 6.93 -17.74 -0.46
C ALA A 271 6.81 -16.60 -1.44
N ILE A 272 6.50 -15.49 -0.81
CA ILE A 272 6.11 -14.24 -1.43
C ILE A 272 7.31 -13.61 -2.13
N ALA A 273 8.49 -13.63 -1.53
CA ALA A 273 9.72 -13.08 -2.10
C ALA A 273 10.15 -13.76 -3.41
N SER A 274 9.71 -14.98 -3.67
CA SER A 274 9.98 -15.70 -4.92
C SER A 274 9.05 -15.31 -6.06
N LEU A 275 8.01 -14.51 -5.81
CA LEU A 275 7.02 -14.14 -6.82
C LEU A 275 7.47 -12.88 -7.57
N PRO A 276 7.48 -12.90 -8.91
CA PRO A 276 7.86 -11.75 -9.70
C PRO A 276 6.77 -10.68 -9.71
N LYS A 277 7.17 -9.44 -9.99
CA LYS A 277 6.26 -8.29 -10.21
C LYS A 277 5.14 -8.21 -9.15
N LEU A 278 5.55 -8.21 -7.89
CA LEU A 278 4.70 -8.23 -6.71
C LEU A 278 4.21 -6.82 -6.37
N ALA A 279 2.91 -6.65 -6.13
CA ALA A 279 2.37 -5.51 -5.40
C ALA A 279 1.92 -5.94 -4.01
N ILE A 280 2.08 -5.04 -3.05
CA ILE A 280 1.68 -5.27 -1.66
C ILE A 280 0.52 -4.35 -1.31
N PHE A 281 -0.56 -4.92 -0.77
CA PHE A 281 -1.74 -4.21 -0.32
C PHE A 281 -1.92 -4.39 1.18
N SER A 282 -1.79 -3.31 1.96
CA SER A 282 -2.14 -3.30 3.39
C SER A 282 -3.50 -2.64 3.59
N ASP A 283 -4.48 -3.40 4.08
CA ASP A 283 -5.75 -2.83 4.57
C ASP A 283 -5.64 -2.44 6.05
N GLU A 284 -6.35 -1.37 6.42
CA GLU A 284 -6.26 -0.67 7.69
C GLU A 284 -4.83 -0.34 8.14
N ALA A 285 -4.09 0.26 7.21
CA ALA A 285 -2.68 0.58 7.38
C ALA A 285 -2.39 1.52 8.56
N HIS A 286 -3.37 2.27 9.10
CA HIS A 286 -3.15 3.05 10.32
C HIS A 286 -2.89 2.19 11.57
N HIS A 287 -3.30 0.92 11.58
CA HIS A 287 -2.84 -0.03 12.61
C HIS A 287 -1.44 -0.57 12.27
N THR A 288 -1.09 -0.60 10.99
CA THR A 288 0.22 -1.00 10.47
C THR A 288 1.30 0.07 10.65
N TYR A 289 0.94 1.37 10.69
CA TYR A 289 1.86 2.52 10.75
C TYR A 289 1.55 3.52 11.88
N GLY A 290 0.42 3.41 12.59
CA GLY A 290 -0.20 4.56 13.28
C GLY A 290 -0.22 4.60 14.81
N GLN A 291 -0.04 3.49 15.55
CA GLN A 291 -0.22 3.55 17.02
C GLN A 291 0.82 2.76 17.82
N LYS A 292 1.58 3.55 18.60
CA LYS A 292 2.73 3.20 19.44
C LYS A 292 3.91 2.65 18.63
N MET A 293 5.10 3.24 18.85
CA MET A 293 6.39 2.73 18.40
C MET A 293 6.77 1.41 19.11
N ASP A 294 5.80 0.51 19.23
CA ASP A 294 5.98 -0.80 19.81
C ASP A 294 6.45 -1.77 18.73
N ALA A 295 7.06 -2.87 19.14
CA ALA A 295 7.73 -3.82 18.25
C ALA A 295 6.85 -4.40 17.11
N GLY A 296 5.53 -4.15 17.09
CA GLY A 296 4.55 -4.43 16.03
C GLY A 296 4.87 -3.76 14.70
N LEU A 297 4.84 -2.43 14.70
CA LEU A 297 4.95 -1.54 13.53
C LEU A 297 6.24 -1.79 12.74
N LYS A 298 7.37 -1.82 13.47
CA LYS A 298 8.69 -2.12 12.92
C LYS A 298 8.74 -3.46 12.20
N LYS A 299 7.86 -4.41 12.54
CA LYS A 299 7.92 -5.74 11.95
C LYS A 299 7.12 -5.87 10.64
N VAL A 300 6.03 -5.12 10.44
CA VAL A 300 5.40 -5.06 9.11
C VAL A 300 6.28 -4.30 8.14
N ARG A 301 6.81 -3.15 8.58
CA ARG A 301 7.81 -2.40 7.85
C ARG A 301 8.97 -3.31 7.40
N LYS A 302 9.56 -4.06 8.34
CA LYS A 302 10.61 -5.05 8.04
C LYS A 302 10.17 -6.13 7.07
N THR A 303 8.93 -6.62 7.18
CA THR A 303 8.40 -7.60 6.22
C THR A 303 8.40 -7.02 4.81
N VAL A 304 7.88 -5.79 4.63
CA VAL A 304 7.87 -5.14 3.31
C VAL A 304 9.30 -4.82 2.83
N ASP A 305 10.18 -4.34 3.71
CA ASP A 305 11.59 -4.10 3.40
C ASP A 305 12.32 -5.38 2.97
N TYR A 306 12.00 -6.52 3.60
CA TYR A 306 12.52 -7.83 3.21
C TYR A 306 11.98 -8.28 1.84
N LEU A 307 10.69 -8.07 1.57
CA LEU A 307 10.10 -8.39 0.27
C LEU A 307 10.63 -7.47 -0.84
N HIS A 308 11.00 -6.23 -0.50
CA HIS A 308 11.70 -5.34 -1.41
C HIS A 308 13.14 -5.81 -1.69
N ASN A 309 13.90 -6.14 -0.64
CA ASN A 309 15.25 -6.65 -0.78
C ASN A 309 15.62 -7.62 0.38
N PRO A 310 15.58 -8.94 0.15
CA PRO A 310 15.88 -9.93 1.18
C PRO A 310 17.39 -10.01 1.51
N HIS A 311 18.24 -9.35 0.70
CA HIS A 311 19.69 -9.32 0.83
C HIS A 311 20.23 -7.96 1.32
N SER A 312 19.38 -7.15 1.97
CA SER A 312 19.70 -5.77 2.37
C SER A 312 20.94 -5.57 3.24
N ALA A 313 21.51 -6.63 3.83
CA ALA A 313 22.70 -6.61 4.67
C ALA A 313 23.94 -7.32 4.06
N SER A 314 23.86 -7.85 2.83
CA SER A 314 24.97 -8.55 2.18
C SER A 314 25.47 -7.81 0.93
N GLU A 315 26.63 -8.21 0.40
CA GLU A 315 27.18 -7.67 -0.86
C GLU A 315 26.21 -7.85 -2.05
N ALA A 316 25.34 -8.87 -1.98
CA ALA A 316 24.29 -9.11 -2.96
C ALA A 316 23.20 -8.03 -2.99
N ARG A 317 23.18 -7.09 -2.03
CA ARG A 317 22.27 -5.93 -2.02
C ARG A 317 22.36 -5.13 -3.32
N GLN A 318 23.57 -4.90 -3.82
CA GLN A 318 23.82 -3.99 -4.94
C GLN A 318 23.36 -4.55 -6.30
N THR A 319 23.24 -5.88 -6.40
CA THR A 319 22.88 -6.57 -7.63
C THR A 319 21.47 -7.16 -7.59
N HIS A 320 20.71 -6.94 -6.50
CA HIS A 320 19.37 -7.48 -6.36
C HIS A 320 18.36 -6.63 -7.12
N GLU A 321 17.72 -7.23 -8.11
CA GLU A 321 16.55 -6.64 -8.78
C GLU A 321 15.30 -6.93 -7.96
N THR A 322 14.72 -5.86 -7.40
CA THR A 322 13.51 -5.98 -6.60
C THR A 322 12.36 -6.51 -7.45
N GLN A 323 11.61 -7.46 -6.89
CA GLN A 323 10.35 -7.92 -7.49
C GLN A 323 9.17 -7.06 -7.04
N LEU A 324 9.37 -6.16 -6.06
CA LEU A 324 8.33 -5.29 -5.55
C LEU A 324 8.11 -4.12 -6.51
N VAL A 325 6.90 -4.05 -7.07
CA VAL A 325 6.47 -3.00 -7.99
C VAL A 325 6.02 -1.76 -7.21
N CYS A 326 5.13 -1.93 -6.24
CA CYS A 326 4.67 -0.85 -5.36
C CYS A 326 3.95 -1.40 -4.12
N VAL A 327 3.79 -0.53 -3.13
CA VAL A 327 2.97 -0.76 -1.94
C VAL A 327 1.76 0.16 -1.96
N ILE A 328 0.57 -0.38 -1.76
CA ILE A 328 -0.68 0.36 -1.68
C ILE A 328 -1.30 0.10 -0.32
N ASN A 329 -1.42 1.16 0.46
CA ASN A 329 -1.93 1.12 1.82
C ASN A 329 -3.32 1.76 1.81
N THR A 330 -4.32 1.09 2.37
CA THR A 330 -5.66 1.67 2.50
C THR A 330 -5.98 1.89 3.98
N THR A 331 -6.60 3.01 4.31
CA THR A 331 -6.90 3.35 5.71
C THR A 331 -8.10 4.28 5.84
N GLY A 332 -8.89 4.10 6.91
CA GLY A 332 -9.91 5.08 7.29
C GLY A 332 -9.37 6.30 8.05
N THR A 333 -8.16 6.22 8.60
CA THR A 333 -7.58 7.26 9.46
C THR A 333 -6.14 7.58 9.02
N PRO A 334 -5.92 8.61 8.19
CA PRO A 334 -4.60 8.92 7.63
C PRO A 334 -3.72 9.74 8.59
N PHE A 335 -3.66 9.34 9.86
CA PHE A 335 -2.94 10.07 10.90
C PHE A 335 -2.06 9.14 11.73
N PHE A 336 -0.84 9.60 12.04
CA PHE A 336 -0.01 9.07 13.11
C PHE A 336 -0.13 10.01 14.32
N GLN A 337 -0.76 9.54 15.39
CA GLN A 337 -1.15 10.37 16.54
C GLN A 337 -2.00 11.58 16.10
N ARG A 338 -1.39 12.77 16.00
CA ARG A 338 -2.03 14.00 15.52
C ARG A 338 -1.39 14.54 14.23
N GLN A 339 -0.38 13.86 13.69
CA GLN A 339 0.29 14.23 12.46
C GLN A 339 -0.37 13.55 11.26
N PRO A 340 -0.66 14.26 10.17
CA PRO A 340 -1.11 13.64 8.94
C PRO A 340 0.03 12.82 8.32
N LEU A 341 -0.31 11.67 7.73
CA LEU A 341 0.65 10.88 6.95
C LEU A 341 0.95 11.60 5.63
N ARG A 342 2.23 11.59 5.21
CA ARG A 342 2.67 12.35 4.02
C ARG A 342 2.49 11.59 2.70
N ASP A 343 2.31 10.27 2.77
CA ASP A 343 2.13 9.41 1.60
C ASP A 343 0.68 9.35 1.09
N VAL A 344 -0.21 10.21 1.61
CA VAL A 344 -1.63 10.23 1.24
C VAL A 344 -1.79 10.83 -0.15
N VAL A 345 -2.11 9.97 -1.12
CA VAL A 345 -2.35 10.38 -2.52
C VAL A 345 -3.84 10.57 -2.82
N ILE A 346 -4.72 9.97 -2.01
CA ILE A 346 -6.17 10.17 -2.05
C ILE A 346 -6.72 10.29 -0.65
N TRP A 347 -7.62 11.25 -0.44
CA TRP A 347 -8.42 11.38 0.77
C TRP A 347 -9.90 11.49 0.43
N TYR A 348 -10.68 10.53 0.92
CA TYR A 348 -12.13 10.54 0.96
C TYR A 348 -12.62 10.37 2.40
N GLY A 349 -12.99 11.49 3.03
CA GLY A 349 -13.28 11.57 4.47
C GLY A 349 -14.71 11.17 4.84
N LEU A 350 -14.96 10.94 6.14
CA LEU A 350 -16.29 10.60 6.66
C LEU A 350 -17.35 11.65 6.29
N SER A 351 -17.02 12.94 6.42
CA SER A 351 -17.92 14.05 6.11
C SER A 351 -18.30 14.13 4.63
N GLU A 352 -17.37 13.83 3.72
CA GLU A 352 -17.66 13.70 2.29
C GLU A 352 -18.54 12.45 2.04
N GLY A 353 -18.19 11.33 2.67
CA GLY A 353 -18.96 10.09 2.62
C GLY A 353 -20.43 10.20 3.02
N ILE A 354 -20.73 10.98 4.06
CA ILE A 354 -22.11 11.26 4.50
C ILE A 354 -22.82 12.17 3.49
N ARG A 355 -22.13 13.22 3.02
CA ARG A 355 -22.67 14.17 2.04
C ARG A 355 -23.05 13.51 0.73
N ASP A 356 -22.24 12.56 0.28
CA ASP A 356 -22.44 11.82 -0.97
C ASP A 356 -23.47 10.68 -0.83
N GLY A 357 -24.07 10.50 0.36
CA GLY A 357 -25.06 9.45 0.64
C GLY A 357 -24.48 8.03 0.66
N ILE A 358 -23.16 7.89 0.64
CA ILE A 358 -22.46 6.59 0.68
C ILE A 358 -22.40 6.06 2.12
N LEU A 359 -22.28 6.94 3.11
CA LEU A 359 -22.24 6.61 4.52
C LEU A 359 -23.47 7.16 5.23
N LYS A 360 -23.96 6.44 6.24
CA LYS A 360 -25.12 6.86 7.02
C LYS A 360 -24.73 7.91 8.06
N GLU A 361 -25.57 8.92 8.23
CA GLU A 361 -25.45 9.87 9.33
C GLU A 361 -25.96 9.24 10.64
N VAL A 362 -25.18 9.41 11.72
CA VAL A 362 -25.51 8.86 13.05
C VAL A 362 -26.13 9.94 13.96
N ALA A 363 -26.03 11.22 13.60
CA ALA A 363 -26.65 12.31 14.35
C ALA A 363 -28.18 12.11 14.43
N GLY A 364 -28.73 12.15 15.64
CA GLY A 364 -30.17 11.96 15.90
C GLY A 364 -30.65 10.50 15.98
N ASN A 365 -29.78 9.51 15.74
CA ASN A 365 -30.12 8.07 15.77
C ASN A 365 -29.62 7.33 17.02
N ILE A 366 -28.99 8.03 17.96
CA ILE A 366 -28.55 7.47 19.25
C ILE A 366 -29.65 7.72 20.29
N TYR A 367 -30.56 6.77 20.43
CA TYR A 367 -31.41 6.69 21.61
C TYR A 367 -30.62 5.95 22.68
N GLY A 368 -30.09 6.68 23.66
CA GLY A 368 -29.54 6.06 24.87
C GLY A 368 -30.67 5.32 25.58
N ILE A 369 -30.51 4.00 25.75
CA ILE A 369 -31.41 3.16 26.54
C ILE A 369 -31.01 3.26 28.01
#